data_AF-A0A132MRE5-F1
#
_entry.id   AF-A0A132MRE5-F1
#
_cell.length_a   1.000
_cell.length_b   1.000
_cell.length_c   1.000
_cell.angle_alpha   90.00
_cell.angle_beta   90.00
_cell.angle_gamma   90.00
#
_symmetry.space_group_name_H-M   'P 1'
#
loop_
_entity.id
_entity.type
_entity.pdbx_description
1 polymer ?
#
loop_
_entity_poly.entity_id
_entity_poly.type
_entity_poly.pdbx_seq_one_letter_code
_entity_poly.pdbx_strand_id
1 'polypeptide(L)'
;MAVTDLWVADEITQRLGKPTVEALARRIDIDGRCFSCGLPLGPGRVSLRAQPIGDLVELTAHHASCTPSEWLSDSGIIQAAAGSTYAAVTAALEFQKPDEEVPRRGLLSSLRAWWRRAHRTHPIGLMIVNPSIDTVHVRMAGPGESVDADMEMLRRIGFHEASANSVVHAPVPGVFSLLRRGQITVQTPAGTWEAPVSEEIEQCIRRYQGLLVMPTTEISVRSLQPHSPVPLLDGLACGQVLFAWAPLLRGPDERPGAPLD
;
A
#
# COMPACT_ATOMS: atom_id res chain seq x y z
N MET A 1 7.05 6.38 10.75
CA MET A 1 8.53 6.36 10.63
C MET A 1 8.95 4.91 10.79
N ALA A 2 9.90 4.41 9.99
CA ALA A 2 10.36 3.04 10.14
C ALA A 2 11.06 2.83 11.50
N VAL A 3 10.94 1.62 12.05
CA VAL A 3 11.68 1.20 13.25
C VAL A 3 13.18 1.17 12.93
N THR A 4 13.99 1.79 13.79
CA THR A 4 15.46 1.89 13.59
C THR A 4 16.26 0.87 14.40
N ASP A 5 15.67 0.28 15.44
CA ASP A 5 16.32 -0.72 16.29
C ASP A 5 15.42 -1.96 16.42
N LEU A 6 15.77 -2.99 15.67
CA LEU A 6 15.06 -4.25 15.61
C LEU A 6 15.91 -5.34 16.29
N TRP A 7 15.38 -5.91 17.37
CA TRP A 7 15.89 -7.13 17.96
C TRP A 7 15.30 -8.34 17.24
N VAL A 8 16.16 -9.07 16.55
CA VAL A 8 15.81 -10.31 15.85
C VAL A 8 16.67 -11.44 16.40
N ALA A 9 16.04 -12.53 16.82
CA ALA A 9 16.74 -13.72 17.27
C ALA A 9 17.56 -14.36 16.14
N ASP A 10 18.69 -14.97 16.49
CA ASP A 10 19.58 -15.63 15.53
C ASP A 10 18.85 -16.70 14.72
N GLU A 11 17.93 -17.45 15.34
CA GLU A 11 17.15 -18.48 14.66
C GLU A 11 16.22 -17.90 13.58
N ILE A 12 15.59 -16.74 13.83
CA ILE A 12 14.79 -16.04 12.81
C ILE A 12 15.69 -15.64 11.63
N THR A 13 16.88 -15.12 11.93
CA THR A 13 17.85 -14.71 10.90
C THR A 13 18.37 -15.89 10.09
N GLN A 14 18.66 -17.02 10.73
CA GLN A 14 19.12 -18.24 10.08
C GLN A 14 18.05 -18.83 9.16
N ARG A 15 16.78 -18.82 9.59
CA ARG A 15 15.68 -19.40 8.81
C ARG A 15 15.26 -18.49 7.66
N LEU A 16 14.99 -17.21 7.93
CA LEU A 16 14.47 -16.26 6.93
C LEU A 16 15.55 -15.68 6.01
N GLY A 17 16.81 -15.74 6.44
CA GLY A 17 17.94 -15.12 5.76
C GLY A 17 18.12 -13.65 6.12
N LYS A 18 19.38 -13.21 6.02
CA LYS A 18 19.79 -11.83 6.30
C LYS A 18 19.05 -10.79 5.44
N PRO A 19 18.86 -10.98 4.12
CA PRO A 19 18.18 -9.99 3.29
C PRO A 19 16.72 -9.74 3.74
N THR A 20 16.01 -10.80 4.12
CA THR A 20 14.65 -10.69 4.66
C THR A 20 14.66 -9.87 5.94
N VAL A 21 15.52 -10.22 6.90
CA VAL A 21 15.59 -9.54 8.20
C VAL A 21 15.94 -8.07 8.05
N GLU A 22 16.89 -7.74 7.17
CA GLU A 22 17.24 -6.35 6.86
C GLU A 22 16.06 -5.57 6.23
N ALA A 23 15.16 -6.25 5.51
CA ALA A 23 13.95 -5.64 4.98
C ALA A 23 12.88 -5.38 6.05
N LEU A 24 12.76 -6.24 7.07
CA LEU A 24 11.71 -6.12 8.10
C LEU A 24 11.73 -4.78 8.84
N ALA A 25 12.91 -4.21 9.09
CA ALA A 25 13.03 -2.90 9.74
C ALA A 25 12.39 -1.76 8.92
N ARG A 26 12.32 -1.90 7.59
CA ARG A 26 11.65 -0.92 6.71
C ARG A 26 10.14 -1.13 6.63
N ARG A 27 9.67 -2.33 6.96
CA ARG A 27 8.26 -2.72 6.89
C ARG A 27 7.46 -2.35 8.12
N ILE A 28 8.10 -2.47 9.28
CA ILE A 28 7.50 -2.18 10.56
C ILE A 28 7.62 -0.69 10.87
N ASP A 29 6.49 -0.05 11.12
CA ASP A 29 6.44 1.37 11.46
C ASP A 29 6.34 1.53 12.99
N ILE A 30 6.93 2.59 13.53
CA ILE A 30 6.79 2.96 14.95
C ILE A 30 5.33 3.20 15.37
N ASP A 31 4.45 3.51 14.40
CA ASP A 31 3.02 3.68 14.61
C ASP A 31 2.24 2.35 14.63
N GLY A 32 2.91 1.24 14.26
CA GLY A 32 2.38 -0.11 14.45
C GLY A 32 2.13 -0.40 15.93
N ARG A 33 1.27 -1.38 16.22
CA ARG A 33 0.93 -1.74 17.60
C ARG A 33 1.78 -2.89 18.08
N CYS A 34 2.29 -2.77 19.30
CA CYS A 34 2.87 -3.91 20.00
C CYS A 34 1.82 -4.99 20.19
N PHE A 35 2.07 -6.17 19.65
CA PHE A 35 1.12 -7.27 19.69
C PHE A 35 0.86 -7.78 21.11
N SER A 36 1.75 -7.54 22.08
CA SER A 36 1.52 -7.96 23.48
C SER A 36 0.65 -6.99 24.28
N CYS A 37 0.81 -5.68 24.10
CA CYS A 37 0.18 -4.67 24.95
C CYS A 37 -0.79 -3.72 24.22
N GLY A 38 -0.84 -3.79 22.88
CA GLY A 38 -1.73 -2.98 22.03
C GLY A 38 -1.35 -1.50 21.91
N LEU A 39 -0.29 -1.04 22.60
CA LEU A 39 0.23 0.33 22.53
C LEU A 39 1.13 0.51 21.30
N PRO A 40 1.30 1.75 20.78
CA PRO A 40 2.22 2.02 19.69
C PRO A 40 3.65 1.54 19.99
N LEU A 41 4.34 0.99 18.99
CA LEU A 41 5.72 0.50 19.12
C LEU A 41 6.69 1.63 19.52
N GLY A 42 6.48 2.83 18.97
CA GLY A 42 7.29 4.01 19.26
C GLY A 42 8.74 3.86 18.77
N PRO A 43 9.63 4.80 19.14
CA PRO A 43 11.02 4.81 18.68
C PRO A 43 11.93 3.83 19.42
N GLY A 44 11.39 3.07 20.38
CA GLY A 44 12.15 2.12 21.17
C GLY A 44 12.56 0.87 20.39
N ARG A 45 13.36 0.03 21.03
CA ARG A 45 13.75 -1.27 20.47
C ARG A 45 12.53 -2.18 20.31
N VAL A 46 12.31 -2.64 19.08
CA VAL A 46 11.23 -3.57 18.73
C VAL A 46 11.79 -4.99 18.66
N SER A 47 11.10 -5.95 19.24
CA SER A 47 11.41 -7.37 19.17
C SER A 47 10.45 -8.08 18.22
N LEU A 48 10.97 -9.02 17.44
CA LEU A 48 10.17 -9.85 16.54
C LEU A 48 9.95 -11.26 17.06
N ARG A 49 8.70 -11.73 16.99
CA ARG A 49 8.40 -13.16 17.12
C ARG A 49 8.01 -13.72 15.78
N ALA A 50 8.53 -14.90 15.46
CA ALA A 50 8.18 -15.63 14.26
C ALA A 50 7.33 -16.85 14.62
N GLN A 51 6.15 -16.97 14.03
CA GLN A 51 5.28 -18.12 14.17
C GLN A 51 5.04 -18.79 12.81
N PRO A 52 5.41 -20.07 12.63
CA PRO A 52 4.99 -20.84 11.47
C PRO A 52 3.47 -21.06 11.47
N ILE A 53 2.82 -20.76 10.35
CA ILE A 53 1.39 -20.98 10.10
C ILE A 53 1.23 -21.63 8.72
N GLY A 54 1.18 -22.95 8.69
CA GLY A 54 1.14 -23.69 7.42
C GLY A 54 2.44 -23.51 6.64
N ASP A 55 2.35 -22.97 5.42
CA ASP A 55 3.50 -22.64 4.57
C ASP A 55 4.02 -21.20 4.79
N LEU A 56 3.36 -20.41 5.64
CA LEU A 56 3.72 -19.04 5.98
C LEU A 56 4.44 -18.98 7.33
N VAL A 57 5.14 -17.87 7.53
CA VAL A 57 5.65 -17.43 8.83
C VAL A 57 5.08 -16.05 9.09
N GLU A 58 4.31 -15.93 10.16
CA GLU A 58 3.81 -14.66 10.67
C GLU A 58 4.88 -14.06 11.59
N LEU A 59 5.24 -12.80 11.33
CA LEU A 59 6.18 -12.02 12.13
C LEU A 59 5.42 -10.90 12.82
N THR A 60 5.33 -10.96 14.13
CA THR A 60 4.64 -9.95 14.94
C THR A 60 5.64 -9.05 15.65
N ALA A 61 5.37 -7.74 15.64
CA ALA A 61 6.18 -6.74 16.32
C ALA A 61 5.73 -6.54 17.78
N HIS A 62 6.70 -6.52 18.70
CA HIS A 62 6.49 -6.27 20.12
C HIS A 62 7.48 -5.23 20.64
N HIS A 63 7.18 -4.56 21.75
CA HIS A 63 8.23 -3.89 22.51
C HIS A 63 9.21 -4.94 23.06
N ALA A 64 10.51 -4.67 22.98
CA ALA A 64 11.53 -5.56 23.53
C ALA A 64 11.38 -5.81 25.05
N SER A 65 10.70 -4.91 25.77
CA SER A 65 10.35 -5.07 27.19
C SER A 65 9.12 -5.95 27.43
N CYS A 66 8.24 -6.10 26.44
CA CYS A 66 7.04 -6.91 26.56
C CYS A 66 7.33 -8.38 26.31
N THR A 67 8.16 -8.69 25.32
CA THR A 67 8.43 -10.08 24.91
C THR A 67 9.79 -10.16 24.21
N PRO A 68 10.59 -11.21 24.46
CA PRO A 68 11.83 -11.40 23.72
C PRO A 68 11.60 -11.72 22.24
N SER A 69 12.59 -11.42 21.41
CA SER A 69 12.59 -11.94 20.04
C SER A 69 12.86 -13.45 20.04
N GLU A 70 12.04 -14.22 19.34
CA GLU A 70 12.16 -15.69 19.30
C GLU A 70 11.42 -16.31 18.11
N TRP A 71 11.86 -17.51 17.72
CA TRP A 71 11.11 -18.39 16.84
C TRP A 71 10.24 -19.33 17.67
N LEU A 72 8.93 -19.31 17.46
CA LEU A 72 8.01 -20.18 18.17
C LEU A 72 8.02 -21.57 17.53
N SER A 73 8.31 -22.59 18.35
CA SER A 73 8.07 -23.98 17.96
C SER A 73 6.56 -24.24 17.95
N ASP A 74 6.10 -25.06 16.98
CA ASP A 74 4.70 -25.23 16.62
C ASP A 74 3.74 -25.25 17.82
N SER A 75 2.63 -24.51 17.68
CA SER A 75 1.47 -24.41 18.59
C SER A 75 1.53 -23.42 19.77
N GLY A 76 2.49 -22.51 19.82
CA GLY A 76 2.31 -21.27 20.59
C GLY A 76 1.19 -20.44 19.95
N ILE A 77 -0.05 -20.52 20.46
CA ILE A 77 -1.12 -19.61 20.04
C ILE A 77 -0.68 -18.20 20.44
N ILE A 78 -0.23 -17.40 19.48
CA ILE A 78 -0.15 -15.96 19.68
C ILE A 78 -1.61 -15.51 19.83
N GLN A 79 -2.03 -15.14 21.05
CA GLN A 79 -3.35 -14.58 21.30
C GLN A 79 -3.45 -13.26 20.54
N ALA A 80 -4.21 -13.25 19.45
CA ALA A 80 -4.41 -12.09 18.59
C ALA A 80 -4.83 -10.86 19.39
N ALA A 81 -3.89 -9.94 19.62
CA ALA A 81 -4.23 -8.60 20.06
C ALA A 81 -4.77 -7.84 18.84
N ALA A 82 -6.09 -7.86 18.70
CA ALA A 82 -6.86 -6.90 17.92
C ALA A 82 -6.38 -6.62 16.49
N GLY A 83 -6.37 -7.63 15.61
CA GLY A 83 -6.32 -7.49 14.15
C GLY A 83 -5.03 -6.88 13.58
N SER A 84 -4.57 -7.39 12.44
CA SER A 84 -3.44 -6.78 11.72
C SER A 84 -3.72 -5.30 11.48
N THR A 85 -2.83 -4.41 11.90
CA THR A 85 -2.99 -2.99 11.62
C THR A 85 -2.40 -2.67 10.25
N TYR A 86 -3.00 -1.69 9.58
CA TYR A 86 -2.50 -1.12 8.34
C TYR A 86 -2.34 0.39 8.54
N ALA A 87 -1.50 1.01 7.70
CA ALA A 87 -1.45 2.46 7.57
C ALA A 87 -1.86 2.83 6.15
N ALA A 88 -2.80 3.75 6.01
CA ALA A 88 -3.19 4.28 4.72
C ALA A 88 -3.29 5.80 4.73
N VAL A 89 -2.92 6.41 3.60
CA VAL A 89 -3.09 7.84 3.35
C VAL A 89 -3.59 8.03 1.92
N THR A 90 -4.30 9.13 1.69
CA THR A 90 -4.68 9.53 0.33
C THR A 90 -3.85 10.69 -0.18
N ALA A 91 -3.59 10.69 -1.48
CA ALA A 91 -2.95 11.80 -2.18
C ALA A 91 -3.60 12.01 -3.55
N ALA A 92 -3.16 13.06 -4.25
CA ALA A 92 -3.44 13.25 -5.67
C ALA A 92 -2.14 13.03 -6.46
N LEU A 93 -2.20 12.19 -7.50
CA LEU A 93 -1.09 12.00 -8.44
C LEU A 93 -1.46 12.63 -9.77
N GLU A 94 -0.59 13.50 -10.26
CA GLU A 94 -0.74 14.15 -11.54
C GLU A 94 -0.26 13.23 -12.67
N PHE A 95 -1.20 12.78 -13.51
CA PHE A 95 -0.86 12.06 -14.73
C PHE A 95 -0.81 13.02 -15.92
N GLN A 96 0.24 12.88 -16.73
CA GLN A 96 0.23 13.41 -18.09
C GLN A 96 -0.48 12.41 -19.00
N LYS A 97 -1.55 12.85 -19.67
CA LYS A 97 -2.17 12.05 -20.74
C LYS A 97 -1.16 11.96 -21.89
N PRO A 98 -0.82 10.76 -22.41
CA PRO A 98 -0.03 10.67 -23.62
C PRO A 98 -0.78 11.43 -24.72
N ASP A 99 -0.07 12.31 -25.43
CA ASP A 99 -0.62 13.23 -26.43
C ASP A 99 -1.64 12.52 -27.33
N GLU A 100 -2.92 12.90 -27.22
CA GLU A 100 -3.89 12.62 -28.29
C GLU A 100 -3.38 13.33 -29.55
N GLU A 101 -3.16 12.58 -30.64
CA GLU A 101 -2.67 13.10 -31.91
C GLU A 101 -3.33 14.43 -32.25
N VAL A 102 -2.52 15.49 -32.33
CA VAL A 102 -2.98 16.84 -32.64
C VAL A 102 -3.58 16.84 -34.05
N PRO A 103 -4.88 17.16 -34.24
CA PRO A 103 -5.42 17.37 -35.58
C PRO A 103 -4.65 18.54 -36.21
N ARG A 104 -4.00 18.30 -37.36
CA ARG A 104 -3.19 19.28 -38.11
C ARG A 104 -4.05 20.42 -38.68
N ARG A 105 -4.61 21.30 -37.83
CA ARG A 105 -5.30 22.52 -38.27
C ARG A 105 -4.75 23.77 -37.56
N GLY A 106 -4.05 24.59 -38.35
CA GLY A 106 -3.68 25.97 -38.06
C GLY A 106 -2.49 26.16 -37.12
N LEU A 107 -1.35 26.61 -37.67
CA LEU A 107 -0.05 26.75 -36.98
C LEU A 107 -0.04 27.70 -35.77
N LEU A 108 -0.96 28.66 -35.70
CA LEU A 108 -1.01 29.69 -34.66
C LEU A 108 -2.09 29.45 -33.60
N SER A 109 -3.20 28.79 -33.97
CA SER A 109 -4.20 28.27 -33.01
C SER A 109 -3.71 27.02 -32.30
N SER A 110 -2.79 26.26 -32.92
CA SER A 110 -2.21 25.05 -32.36
C SER A 110 -1.25 25.34 -31.20
N LEU A 111 -0.44 26.39 -31.22
CA LEU A 111 0.57 26.63 -30.18
C LEU A 111 -0.01 26.95 -28.80
N ARG A 112 -1.06 27.79 -28.72
CA ARG A 112 -1.74 28.10 -27.43
C ARG A 112 -2.65 26.96 -26.96
N ALA A 113 -3.20 26.17 -27.88
CA ALA A 113 -3.98 24.99 -27.53
C ALA A 113 -3.06 23.84 -27.09
N TRP A 114 -1.92 23.68 -27.74
CA TRP A 114 -0.85 22.74 -27.41
C TRP A 114 -0.22 23.08 -26.06
N TRP A 115 0.17 24.34 -25.80
CA TRP A 115 0.66 24.75 -24.47
C TRP A 115 -0.36 24.46 -23.36
N ARG A 116 -1.64 24.76 -23.59
CA ARG A 116 -2.73 24.47 -22.64
C ARG A 116 -3.10 22.98 -22.52
N ARG A 117 -2.61 22.10 -23.39
CA ARG A 117 -2.93 20.65 -23.41
C ARG A 117 -1.73 19.81 -22.96
N ALA A 118 -0.52 20.19 -23.37
CA ALA A 118 0.75 19.63 -22.88
C ALA A 118 0.95 19.82 -21.36
N HIS A 119 0.22 20.75 -20.75
CA HIS A 119 0.23 21.02 -19.31
C HIS A 119 -1.08 20.65 -18.61
N ARG A 120 -2.00 19.91 -19.27
CA ARG A 120 -3.16 19.34 -18.56
C ARG A 120 -2.70 18.10 -17.82
N THR A 121 -2.18 18.31 -16.62
CA THR A 121 -2.10 17.24 -15.65
C THR A 121 -3.51 16.93 -15.14
N HIS A 122 -3.80 15.64 -15.08
CA HIS A 122 -5.07 15.13 -14.61
C HIS A 122 -4.81 14.52 -13.23
N PRO A 123 -5.18 15.19 -12.13
CA PRO A 123 -5.01 14.62 -10.80
C PRO A 123 -5.92 13.41 -10.67
N ILE A 124 -5.35 12.26 -10.34
CA ILE A 124 -6.08 11.04 -10.00
C ILE A 124 -5.95 10.84 -8.49
N GLY A 125 -7.08 10.55 -7.85
CA GLY A 125 -7.09 10.21 -6.44
C GLY A 125 -6.38 8.88 -6.24
N LEU A 126 -5.50 8.81 -5.24
CA LEU A 126 -4.80 7.58 -4.89
C LEU A 126 -4.86 7.32 -3.39
N MET A 127 -4.76 6.05 -3.03
CA MET A 127 -4.59 5.57 -1.67
C MET A 127 -3.31 4.76 -1.62
N ILE A 128 -2.32 5.23 -0.84
CA ILE A 128 -1.17 4.40 -0.48
C ILE A 128 -1.52 3.64 0.79
N VAL A 129 -1.18 2.36 0.82
CA VAL A 129 -1.40 1.52 2.00
C VAL A 129 -0.17 0.68 2.30
N ASN A 130 0.20 0.57 3.58
CA ASN A 130 1.06 -0.49 4.07
C ASN A 130 0.16 -1.47 4.81
N PRO A 131 -0.10 -2.66 4.24
CA PRO A 131 -1.01 -3.64 4.82
C PRO A 131 -0.44 -4.33 6.08
N SER A 132 0.84 -4.12 6.38
CA SER A 132 1.65 -4.98 7.25
C SER A 132 2.56 -4.14 8.18
N ILE A 133 2.00 -3.14 8.89
CA ILE A 133 2.81 -2.19 9.69
C ILE A 133 3.31 -2.74 11.03
N ASP A 134 2.65 -3.77 11.57
CA ASP A 134 3.02 -4.45 12.82
C ASP A 134 3.06 -5.98 12.71
N THR A 135 2.51 -6.52 11.62
CA THR A 135 2.45 -7.94 11.32
C THR A 135 2.92 -8.14 9.89
N VAL A 136 3.93 -8.97 9.67
CA VAL A 136 4.48 -9.25 8.34
C VAL A 136 4.36 -10.73 8.04
N HIS A 137 3.80 -11.10 6.90
CA HIS A 137 3.79 -12.50 6.46
C HIS A 137 4.92 -12.75 5.46
N VAL A 138 5.71 -13.78 5.73
CA VAL A 138 6.72 -14.26 4.79
C VAL A 138 6.47 -15.71 4.45
N ARG A 139 6.76 -16.09 3.21
CA ARG A 139 6.75 -17.49 2.78
C ARG A 139 8.18 -17.95 2.54
N MET A 140 8.52 -19.10 3.10
CA MET A 140 9.83 -19.70 2.85
C MET A 140 9.96 -20.13 1.39
N ALA A 141 10.96 -19.61 0.69
CA ALA A 141 11.27 -19.98 -0.69
C ALA A 141 12.42 -20.99 -0.78
N GLY A 142 13.28 -21.03 0.24
CA GLY A 142 14.40 -21.94 0.38
C GLY A 142 15.14 -21.73 1.71
N PRO A 143 16.22 -22.47 1.98
CA PRO A 143 17.04 -22.24 3.16
C PRO A 143 17.63 -20.83 3.16
N GLY A 144 17.25 -20.00 4.13
CA GLY A 144 17.70 -18.60 4.21
C GLY A 144 17.11 -17.70 3.12
N GLU A 145 16.05 -18.13 2.44
CA GLU A 145 15.35 -17.35 1.43
C GLU A 145 13.86 -17.31 1.74
N SER A 146 13.29 -16.11 1.75
CA SER A 146 11.86 -15.92 1.92
C SER A 146 11.35 -14.83 0.98
N VAL A 147 10.05 -14.87 0.71
CA VAL A 147 9.35 -13.86 -0.07
C VAL A 147 8.29 -13.18 0.78
N ASP A 148 8.00 -11.92 0.43
CA ASP A 148 6.90 -11.16 1.03
C ASP A 148 5.56 -11.77 0.60
N ALA A 149 4.91 -12.49 1.51
CA ALA A 149 3.69 -13.22 1.23
C ALA A 149 2.49 -12.27 1.07
N ASP A 150 2.50 -11.13 1.76
CA ASP A 150 1.45 -10.11 1.65
C ASP A 150 1.44 -9.53 0.23
N MET A 151 2.61 -9.16 -0.28
CA MET A 151 2.75 -8.64 -1.64
C MET A 151 2.53 -9.73 -2.70
N GLU A 152 2.88 -10.99 -2.43
CA GLU A 152 2.55 -12.12 -3.30
C GLU A 152 1.04 -12.35 -3.40
N MET A 153 0.31 -12.29 -2.28
CA MET A 153 -1.15 -12.42 -2.24
C MET A 153 -1.81 -11.32 -3.08
N LEU A 154 -1.36 -10.08 -2.94
CA LEU A 154 -1.89 -8.94 -3.72
C LEU A 154 -1.64 -9.13 -5.22
N ARG A 155 -0.47 -9.64 -5.62
CA ARG A 155 -0.20 -9.99 -7.02
C ARG A 155 -1.18 -11.04 -7.55
N ARG A 156 -1.49 -12.08 -6.76
CA ARG A 156 -2.47 -13.12 -7.13
C ARG A 156 -3.90 -12.57 -7.28
N ILE A 157 -4.25 -11.51 -6.55
CA ILE A 157 -5.55 -10.82 -6.66
C ILE A 157 -5.63 -9.98 -7.95
N GLY A 158 -4.49 -9.58 -8.53
CA GLY A 158 -4.41 -8.79 -9.76
C GLY A 158 -3.77 -7.41 -9.58
N PHE A 159 -3.23 -7.09 -8.40
CA PHE A 159 -2.33 -5.96 -8.25
C PHE A 159 -1.04 -6.23 -9.05
N HIS A 160 -0.46 -5.19 -9.63
CA HIS A 160 0.71 -5.36 -10.49
C HIS A 160 1.70 -4.20 -10.37
N GLU A 161 2.93 -4.44 -10.82
CA GLU A 161 4.01 -3.45 -10.83
C GLU A 161 3.85 -2.48 -11.99
N ALA A 162 4.27 -1.23 -11.78
CA ALA A 162 4.18 -0.19 -12.79
C ALA A 162 5.04 -0.56 -14.00
N SER A 163 4.44 -0.50 -15.19
CA SER A 163 5.09 -0.81 -16.45
C SER A 163 4.68 0.23 -17.49
N ALA A 164 5.45 0.33 -18.57
CA ALA A 164 5.11 1.23 -19.68
C ALA A 164 3.73 0.92 -20.31
N ASN A 165 3.19 -0.28 -20.11
CA ASN A 165 1.93 -0.74 -20.68
C ASN A 165 0.78 -0.77 -19.66
N SER A 166 1.02 -0.26 -18.45
CA SER A 166 0.03 -0.27 -17.38
C SER A 166 -1.17 0.60 -17.73
N VAL A 167 -2.36 -0.01 -17.74
CA VAL A 167 -3.62 0.70 -18.01
C VAL A 167 -4.22 1.15 -16.67
N VAL A 168 -4.12 2.45 -16.40
CA VAL A 168 -4.86 3.08 -15.30
C VAL A 168 -6.36 3.01 -15.63
N HIS A 169 -7.20 2.66 -14.65
CA HIS A 169 -8.66 2.42 -14.74
C HIS A 169 -9.15 0.99 -15.06
N ALA A 170 -8.27 0.03 -15.32
CA ALA A 170 -8.69 -1.36 -15.47
C ALA A 170 -9.06 -1.96 -14.09
N PRO A 171 -10.34 -2.28 -13.81
CA PRO A 171 -10.75 -2.76 -12.49
C PRO A 171 -10.18 -4.15 -12.20
N VAL A 172 -9.75 -4.35 -10.95
CA VAL A 172 -9.33 -5.67 -10.47
C VAL A 172 -10.54 -6.40 -9.86
N PRO A 173 -10.83 -7.65 -10.25
CA PRO A 173 -11.96 -8.40 -9.69
C PRO A 173 -11.91 -8.50 -8.16
N GLY A 174 -13.03 -8.19 -7.51
CA GLY A 174 -13.15 -8.22 -6.05
C GLY A 174 -12.52 -7.01 -5.33
N VAL A 175 -11.92 -6.07 -6.06
CA VAL A 175 -11.40 -4.80 -5.51
C VAL A 175 -12.36 -3.68 -5.84
N PHE A 176 -12.77 -2.91 -4.83
CA PHE A 176 -13.64 -1.76 -5.01
C PHE A 176 -13.49 -0.74 -3.88
N SER A 177 -14.05 0.45 -4.08
CA SER A 177 -14.00 1.53 -3.11
C SER A 177 -15.38 2.06 -2.74
N LEU A 178 -15.49 2.57 -1.52
CA LEU A 178 -16.70 3.16 -0.93
C LEU A 178 -16.32 4.51 -0.34
N LEU A 179 -16.90 5.58 -0.87
CA LEU A 179 -16.66 6.93 -0.39
C LEU A 179 -17.77 7.37 0.57
N ARG A 180 -17.41 7.71 1.81
CA ARG A 180 -18.35 8.18 2.84
C ARG A 180 -17.75 9.36 3.59
N ARG A 181 -18.38 10.53 3.47
CA ARG A 181 -18.13 11.75 4.28
C ARG A 181 -16.66 11.94 4.71
N GLY A 182 -15.79 12.27 3.76
CA GLY A 182 -14.37 12.54 4.04
C GLY A 182 -13.52 11.30 4.35
N GLN A 183 -14.03 10.10 4.06
CA GLN A 183 -13.32 8.83 4.21
C GLN A 183 -13.52 7.96 2.97
N ILE A 184 -12.46 7.29 2.52
CA ILE A 184 -12.52 6.24 1.49
C ILE A 184 -12.21 4.91 2.15
N THR A 185 -13.05 3.91 1.88
CA THR A 185 -12.82 2.51 2.24
C THR A 185 -12.53 1.75 0.96
N VAL A 186 -11.42 1.03 0.90
CA VAL A 186 -11.10 0.09 -0.18
C VAL A 186 -11.28 -1.32 0.36
N GLN A 187 -12.09 -2.11 -0.32
CA GLN A 187 -12.29 -3.51 -0.03
C GLN A 187 -11.59 -4.37 -1.07
N THR A 188 -10.89 -5.38 -0.62
CA THR A 188 -10.18 -6.36 -1.44
C THR A 188 -10.40 -7.77 -0.88
N PRO A 189 -10.09 -8.83 -1.64
CA PRO A 189 -10.05 -10.19 -1.10
C PRO A 189 -9.01 -10.39 0.03
N ALA A 190 -7.99 -9.52 0.11
CA ALA A 190 -6.94 -9.57 1.14
C ALA A 190 -7.31 -8.80 2.42
N GLY A 191 -8.30 -7.90 2.37
CA GLY A 191 -8.65 -7.08 3.52
C GLY A 191 -9.39 -5.80 3.16
N THR A 192 -9.69 -5.02 4.19
CA THR A 192 -10.35 -3.72 4.08
C THR A 192 -9.42 -2.64 4.62
N TRP A 193 -9.25 -1.57 3.85
CA TRP A 193 -8.40 -0.44 4.21
C TRP A 193 -9.19 0.85 4.17
N GLU A 194 -8.92 1.76 5.10
CA GLU A 194 -9.60 3.05 5.20
C GLU A 194 -8.60 4.20 5.31
N ALA A 195 -8.91 5.32 4.68
CA ALA A 195 -8.12 6.54 4.80
C ALA A 195 -9.01 7.79 4.80
N PRO A 196 -8.63 8.85 5.53
CA PRO A 196 -9.28 10.15 5.39
C PRO A 196 -9.02 10.73 4.00
N VAL A 197 -9.97 11.49 3.48
CA VAL A 197 -9.95 12.06 2.12
C VAL A 197 -10.23 13.56 2.21
N SER A 198 -9.40 14.38 1.55
CA SER A 198 -9.67 15.81 1.38
C SER A 198 -10.74 16.05 0.32
N GLU A 199 -11.37 17.22 0.34
CA GLU A 199 -12.38 17.59 -0.67
C GLU A 199 -11.84 17.50 -2.11
N GLU A 200 -10.60 17.92 -2.33
CA GLU A 200 -9.91 17.84 -3.63
C GLU A 200 -9.78 16.39 -4.11
N ILE A 201 -9.38 15.47 -3.24
CA ILE A 201 -9.23 14.06 -3.59
C ILE A 201 -10.60 13.43 -3.82
N GLU A 202 -11.61 13.76 -3.01
CA GLU A 202 -12.99 13.30 -3.22
C GLU A 202 -13.52 13.72 -4.60
N GLN A 203 -13.27 14.95 -5.04
CA GLN A 203 -13.63 15.40 -6.39
C GLN A 203 -12.93 14.57 -7.47
N CYS A 204 -11.66 14.23 -7.29
CA CYS A 204 -10.93 13.36 -8.21
C CYS A 204 -11.54 11.95 -8.26
N ILE A 205 -11.82 11.34 -7.11
CA ILE A 205 -12.41 10.00 -7.02
C ILE A 205 -13.78 9.95 -7.72
N ARG A 206 -14.62 10.96 -7.48
CA ARG A 206 -15.93 11.07 -8.13
C ARG A 206 -15.80 11.29 -9.63
N ARG A 207 -14.87 12.14 -10.06
CA ARG A 207 -14.63 12.42 -11.49
C ARG A 207 -14.24 11.16 -12.26
N TYR A 208 -13.36 10.32 -11.71
CA TYR A 208 -12.89 9.12 -12.38
C TYR A 208 -13.67 7.85 -12.00
N GLN A 209 -14.68 7.97 -11.12
CA GLN A 209 -15.49 6.86 -10.62
C GLN A 209 -14.64 5.74 -9.99
N GLY A 210 -13.62 6.13 -9.22
CA GLY A 210 -12.71 5.22 -8.53
C GLY A 210 -11.41 5.89 -8.13
N LEU A 211 -10.48 5.11 -7.59
CA LEU A 211 -9.15 5.55 -7.21
C LEU A 211 -8.09 4.51 -7.51
N LEU A 212 -6.84 4.98 -7.60
CA LEU A 212 -5.68 4.11 -7.66
C LEU A 212 -5.30 3.66 -6.25
N VAL A 213 -5.13 2.36 -6.03
CA VAL A 213 -4.70 1.81 -4.75
C VAL A 213 -3.28 1.29 -4.89
N MET A 214 -2.40 1.71 -4.00
CA MET A 214 -0.96 1.51 -4.09
C MET A 214 -0.41 0.86 -2.81
N PRO A 215 -0.51 -0.46 -2.67
CA PRO A 215 0.07 -1.15 -1.54
C PRO A 215 1.60 -1.19 -1.63
N THR A 216 2.25 -0.99 -0.49
CA THR A 216 3.71 -1.04 -0.33
C THR A 216 4.09 -1.49 1.07
N THR A 217 5.14 -2.31 1.19
CA THR A 217 5.72 -2.69 2.47
C THR A 217 7.03 -1.95 2.75
N GLU A 218 7.61 -1.24 1.79
CA GLU A 218 8.96 -0.66 1.93
C GLU A 218 8.95 0.86 2.25
N ILE A 219 7.77 1.48 2.29
CA ILE A 219 7.61 2.93 2.51
C ILE A 219 6.73 3.18 3.73
N SER A 220 7.23 4.01 4.66
CA SER A 220 6.41 4.57 5.75
C SER A 220 5.35 5.48 5.15
N VAL A 221 4.11 4.98 5.08
CA VAL A 221 3.00 5.63 4.39
C VAL A 221 2.66 6.99 5.01
N ARG A 222 2.88 7.16 6.32
CA ARG A 222 2.64 8.44 7.03
C ARG A 222 3.71 9.50 6.80
N SER A 223 4.90 9.11 6.35
CA SER A 223 5.92 10.10 5.91
C SER A 223 5.65 10.64 4.51
N LEU A 224 4.71 10.05 3.77
CA LEU A 224 4.29 10.58 2.48
C LEU A 224 3.47 11.84 2.71
N GLN A 225 4.02 12.97 2.26
CA GLN A 225 3.29 14.22 2.22
C GLN A 225 2.24 14.13 1.09
N PRO A 226 0.99 14.56 1.31
CA PRO A 226 -0.09 14.51 0.30
C PRO A 226 0.26 15.20 -1.03
N HIS A 227 1.24 16.09 -1.02
CA HIS A 227 1.67 16.91 -2.17
C HIS A 227 3.12 16.63 -2.62
N SER A 228 3.81 15.63 -2.06
CA SER A 228 5.17 15.27 -2.48
C SER A 228 5.23 13.79 -2.87
N PRO A 229 5.03 13.46 -4.16
CA PRO A 229 5.04 12.09 -4.63
C PRO A 229 6.47 11.52 -4.79
N VAL A 230 7.54 12.26 -4.44
CA VAL A 230 8.92 11.85 -4.73
C VAL A 230 9.26 10.44 -4.18
N PRO A 231 8.99 10.11 -2.90
CA PRO A 231 9.29 8.76 -2.39
C PRO A 231 8.41 7.67 -3.04
N LEU A 232 7.22 8.05 -3.52
CA LEU A 232 6.30 7.15 -4.23
C LEU A 232 6.80 6.86 -5.65
N LEU A 233 7.35 7.85 -6.35
CA LEU A 233 7.91 7.69 -7.68
C LEU A 233 9.17 6.81 -7.68
N ASP A 234 10.03 6.96 -6.67
CA ASP A 234 11.20 6.09 -6.49
C ASP A 234 10.78 4.63 -6.18
N GLY A 235 9.75 4.46 -5.33
CA GLY A 235 9.19 3.14 -5.02
C GLY A 235 8.53 2.47 -6.23
N LEU A 236 7.87 3.25 -7.09
CA LEU A 236 7.30 2.79 -8.35
C LEU A 236 8.37 2.29 -9.32
N ALA A 237 9.50 3.00 -9.42
CA ALA A 237 10.61 2.61 -10.30
C ALA A 237 11.32 1.32 -9.84
N CYS A 238 11.28 1.01 -8.54
CA CYS A 238 11.97 -0.14 -7.96
C CYS A 238 11.08 -1.38 -7.76
N GLY A 239 9.82 -1.36 -8.23
CA GLY A 239 8.89 -2.48 -8.04
C GLY A 239 8.44 -2.70 -6.58
N GLN A 240 8.65 -1.71 -5.72
CA GLN A 240 8.32 -1.77 -4.29
C GLN A 240 6.88 -1.33 -3.98
N VAL A 241 6.16 -0.93 -5.02
CA VAL A 241 4.78 -0.47 -4.99
C VAL A 241 4.02 -1.22 -6.06
N LEU A 242 2.96 -1.92 -5.67
CA LEU A 242 1.99 -2.44 -6.63
C LEU A 242 0.90 -1.41 -6.85
N PHE A 243 0.09 -1.57 -7.87
CA PHE A 243 -1.12 -0.78 -8.03
C PHE A 243 -2.29 -1.60 -8.58
N ALA A 244 -3.49 -1.13 -8.27
CA ALA A 244 -4.75 -1.59 -8.82
C ALA A 244 -5.75 -0.44 -8.90
N TRP A 245 -6.67 -0.50 -9.86
CA TRP A 245 -7.81 0.40 -9.88
C TRP A 245 -8.94 -0.14 -9.01
N ALA A 246 -9.38 0.66 -8.04
CA ALA A 246 -10.53 0.36 -7.20
C ALA A 246 -11.73 1.21 -7.66
N PRO A 247 -12.65 0.64 -8.45
CA PRO A 247 -13.85 1.35 -8.90
C PRO A 247 -14.68 1.79 -7.70
N LEU A 248 -15.27 2.99 -7.81
CA LEU A 248 -16.18 3.52 -6.80
C LEU A 248 -17.52 2.78 -6.93
N LEU A 249 -17.91 2.05 -5.88
CA LEU A 249 -19.26 1.54 -5.79
C LEU A 249 -20.21 2.71 -5.54
N ARG A 250 -21.13 2.90 -6.49
CA ARG A 250 -22.25 3.81 -6.30
C ARG A 250 -23.07 3.29 -5.12
N GLY A 251 -23.30 4.16 -4.14
CA GLY A 251 -24.22 3.86 -3.06
C GLY A 251 -25.62 3.56 -3.62
N PRO A 252 -26.49 2.88 -2.86
CA PRO A 252 -27.87 2.59 -3.30
C PRO A 252 -28.68 3.84 -3.72
N ASP A 253 -28.23 5.04 -3.32
CA ASP A 253 -28.89 6.32 -3.60
C ASP A 253 -28.34 7.08 -4.84
N GLU A 254 -27.26 6.62 -5.48
CA GLU A 254 -26.68 7.31 -6.63
C GLU A 254 -27.30 6.81 -7.96
N ARG A 255 -28.17 7.65 -8.55
CA ARG A 255 -28.67 7.44 -9.92
C ARG A 255 -27.49 7.31 -10.90
N PRO A 256 -27.58 6.43 -11.91
CA PRO A 256 -26.47 6.25 -12.83
C PRO A 256 -26.15 7.56 -13.56
N GLY A 257 -24.98 8.12 -13.25
CA GLY A 257 -24.42 9.25 -13.98
C GLY A 257 -24.12 8.84 -15.41
N ALA A 258 -24.43 9.74 -16.35
CA ALA A 258 -24.20 9.59 -17.79
C ALA A 258 -22.75 9.18 -18.09
N PRO A 259 -22.50 8.45 -19.20
CA PRO A 259 -21.15 8.11 -19.63
C PRO A 259 -20.30 9.38 -19.75
N LEU A 260 -19.06 9.30 -19.26
CA LEU A 260 -18.05 10.34 -19.44
C LEU A 260 -17.49 10.20 -20.86
N ASP A 261 -17.67 11.24 -21.68
CA ASP A 261 -17.05 11.41 -23.00
C ASP A 261 -15.54 11.74 -22.89
#